data_AF-A0A1Q3Z3B5-F1
#
_entry.id   AF-A0A1Q3Z3B5-F1
#
_cell.length_a   1.000
_cell.length_b   1.000
_cell.length_c   1.000
_cell.angle_alpha   90.00
_cell.angle_beta   90.00
_cell.angle_gamma   90.00
#
_symmetry.space_group_name_H-M   'P 1'
#
loop_
_entity.id
_entity.type
_entity.pdbx_description
1 polymer ?
#
loop_
_entity_poly.entity_id
_entity_poly.type
_entity_poly.pdbx_seq_one_letter_code
_entity_poly.pdbx_strand_id
1 'polypeptide(L)'
;MQYRRLGKSGLKVSEFSFGAWVTFGKQVGEDDATSIMGYAYDHGVNFFDNAEGYEAGNAEIVMGEALKALKWSRDSYMVSSKVFWGGEKPTQKGLSAKHVTDGAHNALKRLGVDYLDLYFCHRPDLDTPIEETVRAMHNLIVQGKVIYWGTSEWTAQQLTEAHLVARRDNLTPPTMEQPEYNMFNRQKVEVDYLPIYQLGLGTTIWSPLASGLLTGKYNDGIPADSRINLPGYEWLKRNLESPAGKAKIEKVKKLAVLAKDIGLPVHHMALLWCLNNPHVSTVILGASRKSQLEDNLKALDAKSKLTPDVLAKIEEILGNKPDVPVSLSRV
;
A
#
# COMPACT_ATOMS: atom_id res chain seq x y z
N MET A 1 15.31 10.08 -4.56
CA MET A 1 14.59 8.79 -4.58
C MET A 1 15.56 7.65 -4.88
N GLN A 2 15.45 6.49 -4.21
CA GLN A 2 16.08 5.25 -4.66
C GLN A 2 15.00 4.29 -5.21
N TYR A 3 15.43 3.34 -6.04
CA TYR A 3 14.53 2.36 -6.65
C TYR A 3 14.90 0.94 -6.25
N ARG A 4 13.92 0.16 -5.80
CA ARG A 4 14.06 -1.24 -5.37
C ARG A 4 13.37 -2.15 -6.36
N ARG A 5 13.79 -3.43 -6.42
CA ARG A 5 13.02 -4.43 -7.17
C ARG A 5 11.71 -4.74 -6.46
N LEU A 6 10.64 -4.92 -7.22
CA LEU A 6 9.38 -5.47 -6.70
C LEU A 6 9.52 -7.00 -6.60
N GLY A 7 9.94 -7.47 -5.43
CA GLY A 7 10.28 -8.88 -5.23
C GLY A 7 11.43 -9.32 -6.15
N LYS A 8 11.29 -10.48 -6.78
CA LYS A 8 12.26 -10.98 -7.77
C LYS A 8 12.03 -10.48 -9.20
N SER A 9 10.99 -9.68 -9.43
CA SER A 9 10.69 -9.19 -10.78
C SER A 9 11.78 -8.24 -11.31
N GLY A 10 11.78 -8.01 -12.62
CA GLY A 10 12.63 -7.01 -13.26
C GLY A 10 12.19 -5.56 -12.98
N LEU A 11 11.00 -5.37 -12.42
CA LEU A 11 10.39 -4.06 -12.22
C LEU A 11 11.05 -3.32 -11.05
N LYS A 12 11.44 -2.07 -11.29
CA LYS A 12 12.01 -1.18 -10.28
C LYS A 12 10.99 -0.14 -9.82
N VAL A 13 10.63 -0.20 -8.54
CA VAL A 13 9.68 0.71 -7.90
C VAL A 13 10.41 1.69 -6.98
N SER A 14 9.95 2.94 -6.96
CA SER A 14 10.43 3.95 -6.02
C SER A 14 10.17 3.50 -4.58
N GLU A 15 11.07 3.82 -3.66
CA GLU A 15 10.90 3.43 -2.24
C GLU A 15 9.62 3.99 -1.60
N PHE A 16 9.21 5.18 -2.02
CA PHE A 16 7.91 5.75 -1.72
C PHE A 16 7.07 5.77 -2.99
N SER A 17 5.85 5.23 -2.89
CA SER A 17 4.82 5.29 -3.92
C SER A 17 3.65 6.14 -3.44
N PHE A 18 2.69 6.43 -4.32
CA PHE A 18 1.57 7.31 -3.99
C PHE A 18 0.22 6.62 -4.19
N GLY A 19 -0.63 6.62 -3.17
CA GLY A 19 -1.96 6.00 -3.20
C GLY A 19 -3.09 7.03 -3.22
N ALA A 20 -4.18 6.68 -3.91
CA ALA A 20 -5.37 7.51 -4.08
C ALA A 20 -6.44 7.37 -2.97
N TRP A 21 -6.28 6.40 -2.06
CA TRP A 21 -7.30 6.05 -1.07
C TRP A 21 -7.64 7.23 -0.13
N VAL A 22 -8.94 7.49 0.04
CA VAL A 22 -9.56 8.58 0.84
C VAL A 22 -9.42 9.97 0.23
N THR A 23 -8.35 10.22 -0.51
CA THR A 23 -8.00 11.55 -0.99
C THR A 23 -8.71 11.85 -2.31
N PHE A 24 -8.53 11.01 -3.32
CA PHE A 24 -8.97 11.30 -4.68
C PHE A 24 -10.47 11.03 -4.83
N GLY A 25 -11.20 12.00 -5.38
CA GLY A 25 -12.63 11.90 -5.61
C GLY A 25 -13.53 12.20 -4.40
N LYS A 26 -12.94 12.42 -3.21
CA LYS A 26 -13.67 12.84 -1.98
C LYS A 26 -13.10 14.10 -1.33
N GLN A 27 -11.77 14.19 -1.17
CA GLN A 27 -11.11 15.36 -0.56
C GLN A 27 -10.30 16.21 -1.55
N VAL A 28 -9.90 15.60 -2.66
CA VAL A 28 -9.00 16.15 -3.68
C VAL A 28 -9.73 16.10 -5.02
N GLY A 29 -9.93 17.28 -5.62
CA GLY A 29 -10.44 17.43 -6.99
C GLY A 29 -9.34 17.23 -8.04
N GLU A 30 -9.68 17.43 -9.32
CA GLU A 30 -8.78 17.18 -10.45
C GLU A 30 -7.50 18.05 -10.43
N ASP A 31 -7.63 19.35 -10.16
CA ASP A 31 -6.49 20.28 -10.13
C ASP A 31 -5.48 19.92 -9.03
N ASP A 32 -5.99 19.57 -7.84
CA ASP A 32 -5.15 19.16 -6.72
C ASP A 32 -4.49 17.80 -6.98
N ALA A 33 -5.20 16.85 -7.59
CA ALA A 33 -4.65 15.55 -7.96
C ALA A 33 -3.49 15.70 -8.96
N THR A 34 -3.68 16.52 -9.99
CA THR A 34 -2.66 16.85 -10.99
C THR A 34 -1.41 17.46 -10.34
N SER A 35 -1.60 18.44 -9.44
CA SER A 35 -0.51 19.11 -8.72
C SER A 35 0.28 18.15 -7.81
N ILE A 36 -0.42 17.30 -7.06
CA ILE A 36 0.21 16.34 -6.13
C ILE A 36 0.94 15.25 -6.91
N MET A 37 0.32 14.69 -7.95
CA MET A 37 0.93 13.66 -8.81
C MET A 37 2.15 14.22 -9.56
N GLY A 38 2.02 15.42 -10.13
CA GLY A 38 3.13 16.18 -10.73
C GLY A 38 4.34 16.24 -9.81
N TYR A 39 4.11 16.73 -8.58
CA TYR A 39 5.18 16.83 -7.59
C TYR A 39 5.78 15.47 -7.21
N ALA A 40 4.95 14.43 -7.01
CA ALA A 40 5.43 13.08 -6.70
C ALA A 40 6.40 12.58 -7.79
N TYR A 41 5.98 12.69 -9.04
CA TYR A 41 6.73 12.23 -10.21
C TYR A 41 8.04 13.01 -10.38
N ASP A 42 8.01 14.34 -10.25
CA ASP A 42 9.20 15.19 -10.33
C ASP A 42 10.25 14.82 -9.26
N HIS A 43 9.82 14.22 -8.14
CA HIS A 43 10.69 13.76 -7.06
C HIS A 43 11.01 12.25 -7.15
N GLY A 44 10.72 11.63 -8.30
CA GLY A 44 11.09 10.26 -8.63
C GLY A 44 10.10 9.18 -8.18
N VAL A 45 8.90 9.54 -7.70
CA VAL A 45 7.85 8.55 -7.48
C VAL A 45 7.38 8.02 -8.83
N ASN A 46 7.48 6.70 -9.02
CA ASN A 46 7.12 6.07 -10.29
C ASN A 46 5.97 5.07 -10.15
N PHE A 47 5.38 4.89 -8.97
CA PHE A 47 4.23 3.99 -8.77
C PHE A 47 3.05 4.73 -8.11
N PHE A 48 1.90 4.67 -8.78
CA PHE A 48 0.63 5.28 -8.39
C PHE A 48 -0.45 4.21 -8.22
N ASP A 49 -1.03 4.15 -7.02
CA ASP A 49 -1.89 3.06 -6.59
C ASP A 49 -3.36 3.48 -6.46
N ASN A 50 -4.28 2.67 -7.03
CA ASN A 50 -5.72 2.96 -7.07
C ASN A 50 -6.58 1.69 -6.94
N ALA A 51 -7.90 1.81 -6.85
CA ALA A 51 -8.81 0.66 -6.80
C ALA A 51 -10.22 1.01 -7.29
N GLU A 52 -10.95 0.02 -7.84
CA GLU A 52 -12.34 0.24 -8.31
C GLU A 52 -13.29 0.64 -7.17
N GLY A 53 -13.01 0.19 -5.94
CA GLY A 53 -13.85 0.47 -4.78
C GLY A 53 -13.62 1.87 -4.17
N TYR A 54 -12.58 2.59 -4.60
CA TYR A 54 -12.30 3.93 -4.06
C TYR A 54 -13.27 4.95 -4.67
N GLU A 55 -14.17 5.46 -3.82
CA GLU A 55 -15.25 6.38 -4.22
C GLU A 55 -16.02 5.86 -5.45
N ALA A 56 -16.36 4.56 -5.44
CA ALA A 56 -17.07 3.86 -6.52
C ALA A 56 -16.44 4.05 -7.92
N GLY A 57 -15.11 4.08 -7.98
CA GLY A 57 -14.32 4.22 -9.20
C GLY A 57 -13.99 5.66 -9.57
N ASN A 58 -14.54 6.65 -8.86
CA ASN A 58 -14.25 8.06 -9.12
C ASN A 58 -12.76 8.39 -8.90
N ALA A 59 -12.10 7.72 -7.95
CA ALA A 59 -10.66 7.90 -7.72
C ALA A 59 -9.82 7.51 -8.95
N GLU A 60 -10.24 6.50 -9.73
CA GLU A 60 -9.58 6.10 -10.98
C GLU A 60 -9.79 7.13 -12.09
N ILE A 61 -10.99 7.72 -12.17
CA ILE A 61 -11.29 8.79 -13.14
C ILE A 61 -10.43 10.02 -12.87
N VAL A 62 -10.38 10.48 -11.61
CA VAL A 62 -9.56 11.63 -11.20
C VAL A 62 -8.07 11.40 -11.50
N MET A 63 -7.56 10.20 -11.22
CA MET A 63 -6.17 9.85 -11.56
C MET A 63 -5.94 9.80 -13.08
N GLY A 64 -6.90 9.28 -13.85
CA GLY A 64 -6.82 9.21 -15.31
C GLY A 64 -6.76 10.59 -15.98
N GLU A 65 -7.62 11.53 -15.56
CA GLU A 65 -7.57 12.90 -16.08
C GLU A 65 -6.28 13.61 -15.66
N ALA A 66 -5.79 13.41 -14.43
CA ALA A 66 -4.49 13.92 -14.01
C ALA A 66 -3.33 13.39 -14.88
N LEU A 67 -3.27 12.08 -15.16
CA LEU A 67 -2.27 11.47 -16.04
C LEU A 67 -2.30 12.09 -17.45
N LYS A 68 -3.50 12.28 -18.00
CA LYS A 68 -3.73 12.90 -19.31
C LYS A 68 -3.32 14.36 -19.35
N ALA A 69 -3.58 15.12 -18.28
CA ALA A 69 -3.16 16.52 -18.14
C ALA A 69 -1.63 16.64 -18.04
N LEU A 70 -0.99 15.74 -17.29
CA LEU A 70 0.45 15.69 -17.06
C LEU A 70 1.25 15.23 -18.28
N LYS A 71 0.64 14.46 -19.19
CA LYS A 71 1.24 13.98 -20.46
C LYS A 71 2.58 13.26 -20.25
N TRP A 72 2.71 12.51 -19.16
CA TRP A 72 3.86 11.64 -18.95
C TRP A 72 3.91 10.54 -20.00
N SER A 73 5.11 10.11 -20.37
CA SER A 73 5.24 8.94 -21.25
C SER A 73 4.82 7.68 -20.50
N ARG A 74 4.07 6.79 -21.15
CA ARG A 74 3.48 5.62 -20.48
C ARG A 74 4.53 4.68 -19.86
N ASP A 75 5.73 4.66 -20.41
CA ASP A 75 6.88 3.86 -19.97
C ASP A 75 7.62 4.45 -18.75
N SER A 76 7.28 5.67 -18.31
CA SER A 76 7.97 6.33 -17.19
C SER A 76 7.32 6.13 -15.83
N TYR A 77 6.10 5.59 -15.79
CA TYR A 77 5.35 5.37 -14.55
C TYR A 77 4.63 4.03 -14.54
N MET A 78 4.27 3.61 -13.33
CA MET A 78 3.44 2.45 -13.06
C MET A 78 2.12 2.90 -12.44
N VAL A 79 1.03 2.31 -12.91
CA VAL A 79 -0.30 2.49 -12.33
C VAL A 79 -0.91 1.15 -11.95
N SER A 80 -1.59 1.12 -10.80
CA SER A 80 -2.36 -0.04 -10.37
C SER A 80 -3.85 0.22 -10.25
N SER A 81 -4.61 -0.88 -10.31
CA SER A 81 -5.96 -0.97 -9.76
C SER A 81 -6.08 -2.23 -8.90
N LYS A 82 -7.16 -2.32 -8.12
CA LYS A 82 -7.52 -3.49 -7.32
C LYS A 82 -8.99 -3.82 -7.52
N VAL A 83 -9.27 -5.11 -7.60
CA VAL A 83 -10.60 -5.66 -7.86
C VAL A 83 -11.11 -6.43 -6.67
N PHE A 84 -12.36 -6.14 -6.28
CA PHE A 84 -13.19 -6.94 -5.39
C PHE A 84 -14.60 -6.33 -5.25
N TRP A 85 -14.73 -4.99 -5.24
CA TRP A 85 -15.99 -4.27 -5.00
C TRP A 85 -16.28 -3.28 -6.13
N GLY A 86 -16.80 -3.76 -7.26
CA GLY A 86 -17.12 -2.93 -8.42
C GLY A 86 -18.58 -2.47 -8.50
N GLY A 87 -19.45 -2.94 -7.61
CA GLY A 87 -20.86 -2.56 -7.57
C GLY A 87 -21.69 -3.38 -6.59
N GLU A 88 -23.01 -3.18 -6.62
CA GLU A 88 -23.94 -3.80 -5.67
C GLU A 88 -24.44 -5.18 -6.11
N LYS A 89 -24.39 -5.49 -7.42
CA LYS A 89 -24.92 -6.76 -7.94
C LYS A 89 -23.97 -7.92 -7.64
N PRO A 90 -24.49 -9.17 -7.56
CA PRO A 90 -23.68 -10.35 -7.25
C PRO A 90 -22.47 -10.55 -8.18
N THR A 91 -22.60 -10.19 -9.47
CA THR A 91 -21.56 -10.34 -10.49
C THR A 91 -20.62 -9.14 -10.61
N GLN A 92 -20.73 -8.16 -9.71
CA GLN A 92 -19.90 -6.95 -9.66
C GLN A 92 -18.97 -6.95 -8.43
N LYS A 93 -18.75 -8.12 -7.82
CA LYS A 93 -17.90 -8.27 -6.64
C LYS A 93 -17.21 -9.63 -6.61
N GLY A 94 -16.22 -9.76 -5.73
CA GLY A 94 -15.44 -10.98 -5.52
C GLY A 94 -14.30 -11.13 -6.53
N LEU A 95 -13.80 -12.36 -6.68
CA LEU A 95 -12.65 -12.68 -7.52
C LEU A 95 -12.93 -13.75 -8.58
N SER A 96 -14.22 -13.95 -8.90
CA SER A 96 -14.63 -14.76 -10.04
C SER A 96 -13.98 -14.25 -11.34
N ALA A 97 -13.73 -15.16 -12.28
CA ALA A 97 -13.13 -14.82 -13.57
C ALA A 97 -13.91 -13.73 -14.32
N LYS A 98 -15.24 -13.72 -14.15
CA LYS A 98 -16.12 -12.66 -14.68
C LYS A 98 -15.76 -11.30 -14.10
N HIS A 99 -15.80 -11.16 -12.77
CA HIS A 99 -15.60 -9.84 -12.14
C HIS A 99 -14.17 -9.35 -12.27
N VAL A 100 -13.17 -10.24 -12.16
CA VAL A 100 -11.76 -9.91 -12.39
C VAL A 100 -11.55 -9.35 -13.81
N THR A 101 -12.17 -9.99 -14.82
CA THR A 101 -12.06 -9.53 -16.21
C THR A 101 -12.78 -8.20 -16.43
N ASP A 102 -14.03 -8.10 -15.99
CA ASP A 102 -14.85 -6.89 -16.17
C ASP A 102 -14.24 -5.69 -15.40
N GLY A 103 -13.80 -5.92 -14.17
CA GLY A 103 -13.14 -4.94 -13.31
C GLY A 103 -11.87 -4.37 -13.95
N ALA A 104 -11.02 -5.22 -14.54
CA ALA A 104 -9.80 -4.77 -15.22
C ALA A 104 -10.13 -3.85 -16.40
N HIS A 105 -11.06 -4.28 -17.26
CA HIS A 105 -11.48 -3.48 -18.42
C HIS A 105 -12.11 -2.15 -18.02
N ASN A 106 -12.85 -2.12 -16.91
CA ASN A 106 -13.43 -0.89 -16.38
C ASN A 106 -12.37 0.04 -15.79
N ALA A 107 -11.38 -0.50 -15.06
CA ALA A 107 -10.26 0.29 -14.54
C ALA A 107 -9.44 0.92 -15.67
N LEU A 108 -9.13 0.18 -16.73
CA LEU A 108 -8.43 0.69 -17.92
C LEU A 108 -9.16 1.88 -18.55
N LYS A 109 -10.50 1.78 -18.69
CA LYS A 109 -11.34 2.86 -19.21
C LYS A 109 -11.31 4.10 -18.31
N ARG A 110 -11.47 3.91 -16.99
CA ARG A 110 -11.50 5.03 -16.03
C ARG A 110 -10.13 5.72 -15.91
N LEU A 111 -9.05 4.95 -15.94
CA LEU A 111 -7.68 5.48 -15.87
C LEU A 111 -7.19 6.03 -17.22
N GLY A 112 -7.85 5.70 -18.33
CA GLY A 112 -7.43 6.13 -19.67
C GLY A 112 -6.10 5.51 -20.12
N VAL A 113 -5.84 4.24 -19.76
CA VAL A 113 -4.61 3.52 -20.10
C VAL A 113 -4.91 2.20 -20.80
N ASP A 114 -3.98 1.73 -21.65
CA ASP A 114 -4.17 0.49 -22.41
C ASP A 114 -3.88 -0.79 -21.60
N TYR A 115 -3.03 -0.66 -20.57
CA TYR A 115 -2.65 -1.73 -19.65
C TYR A 115 -2.39 -1.19 -18.23
N LEU A 116 -2.59 -2.05 -17.23
CA LEU A 116 -2.15 -1.83 -15.85
C LEU A 116 -0.77 -2.47 -15.65
N ASP A 117 0.16 -1.76 -15.02
CA ASP A 117 1.43 -2.38 -14.63
C ASP A 117 1.18 -3.43 -13.56
N LEU A 118 0.34 -3.08 -12.58
CA LEU A 118 0.06 -3.87 -11.41
C LEU A 118 -1.46 -4.03 -11.25
N TYR A 119 -1.97 -5.25 -11.13
CA TYR A 119 -3.39 -5.49 -10.83
C TYR A 119 -3.55 -6.39 -9.62
N PHE A 120 -4.33 -5.95 -8.64
CA PHE A 120 -4.43 -6.64 -7.35
C PHE A 120 -5.80 -7.27 -7.11
N CYS A 121 -5.82 -8.46 -6.54
CA CYS A 121 -6.96 -8.92 -5.75
C CYS A 121 -7.05 -8.09 -4.48
N HIS A 122 -8.07 -7.25 -4.31
CA HIS A 122 -8.12 -6.29 -3.19
C HIS A 122 -8.28 -6.98 -1.83
N ARG A 123 -8.95 -8.14 -1.79
CA ARG A 123 -9.10 -9.00 -0.60
C ARG A 123 -9.14 -10.46 -1.03
N PRO A 124 -8.93 -11.43 -0.12
CA PRO A 124 -9.25 -12.82 -0.42
C PRO A 124 -10.75 -12.98 -0.62
N ASP A 125 -11.13 -13.85 -1.57
CA ASP A 125 -12.51 -14.25 -1.79
C ASP A 125 -12.68 -15.69 -1.32
N LEU A 126 -13.60 -15.92 -0.39
CA LEU A 126 -13.88 -17.26 0.14
C LEU A 126 -14.85 -18.05 -0.73
N ASP A 127 -15.56 -17.36 -1.62
CA ASP A 127 -16.58 -17.97 -2.49
C ASP A 127 -16.02 -18.35 -3.88
N THR A 128 -14.81 -17.88 -4.22
CA THR A 128 -14.14 -18.21 -5.49
C THR A 128 -12.92 -19.10 -5.25
N PRO A 129 -12.79 -20.26 -5.95
CA PRO A 129 -11.57 -21.05 -5.90
C PRO A 129 -10.34 -20.25 -6.35
N ILE A 130 -9.23 -20.32 -5.60
CA ILE A 130 -7.98 -19.62 -5.95
C ILE A 130 -7.51 -19.97 -7.37
N GLU A 131 -7.75 -21.21 -7.82
CA GLU A 131 -7.45 -21.62 -9.18
C GLU A 131 -8.13 -20.76 -10.25
N GLU A 132 -9.41 -20.45 -10.08
CA GLU A 132 -10.17 -19.61 -11.02
C GLU A 132 -9.58 -18.20 -11.06
N THR A 133 -9.27 -17.62 -9.91
CA THR A 133 -8.64 -16.30 -9.78
C THR A 133 -7.27 -16.25 -10.48
N VAL A 134 -6.41 -17.25 -10.25
CA VAL A 134 -5.08 -17.34 -10.87
C VAL A 134 -5.21 -17.44 -12.40
N ARG A 135 -6.14 -18.25 -12.92
CA ARG A 135 -6.40 -18.34 -14.36
C ARG A 135 -6.89 -17.02 -14.94
N ALA A 136 -7.81 -16.33 -14.26
CA ALA A 136 -8.33 -15.04 -14.70
C ALA A 136 -7.22 -13.97 -14.79
N MET A 137 -6.37 -13.89 -13.76
CA MET A 137 -5.23 -12.98 -13.73
C MET A 137 -4.21 -13.30 -14.83
N HIS A 138 -3.88 -14.58 -15.01
CA HIS A 138 -3.00 -15.01 -16.09
C HIS A 138 -3.56 -14.66 -17.48
N ASN A 139 -4.86 -14.85 -17.71
CA ASN A 139 -5.49 -14.51 -18.98
C ASN A 139 -5.38 -13.01 -19.30
N LEU A 140 -5.56 -12.12 -18.31
CA LEU A 140 -5.36 -10.67 -18.50
C LEU A 140 -3.91 -10.32 -18.86
N ILE A 141 -2.94 -11.07 -18.33
CA ILE A 141 -1.52 -10.92 -18.69
C ILE A 141 -1.26 -11.36 -20.13
N VAL A 142 -1.78 -12.52 -20.54
CA VAL A 142 -1.66 -13.01 -21.92
C VAL A 142 -2.33 -12.05 -22.92
N GLN A 143 -3.42 -11.39 -22.52
CA GLN A 143 -4.10 -10.37 -23.32
C GLN A 143 -3.35 -9.02 -23.38
N GLY A 144 -2.25 -8.86 -22.63
CA GLY A 144 -1.51 -7.60 -22.55
C GLY A 144 -2.24 -6.49 -21.80
N LYS A 145 -3.27 -6.82 -21.01
CA LYS A 145 -4.06 -5.86 -20.23
C LYS A 145 -3.47 -5.58 -18.85
N VAL A 146 -2.66 -6.50 -18.36
CA VAL A 146 -1.96 -6.43 -17.07
C VAL A 146 -0.51 -6.90 -17.30
N ILE A 147 0.48 -6.25 -16.71
CA ILE A 147 1.87 -6.71 -16.79
C ILE A 147 2.20 -7.67 -15.64
N TYR A 148 1.87 -7.27 -14.40
CA TYR A 148 2.03 -8.06 -13.20
C TYR A 148 0.73 -8.07 -12.39
N TRP A 149 0.46 -9.18 -11.72
CA TRP A 149 -0.64 -9.25 -10.77
C TRP A 149 -0.14 -9.56 -9.37
N GLY A 150 -0.93 -9.19 -8.37
CA GLY A 150 -0.65 -9.42 -6.97
C GLY A 150 -1.92 -9.53 -6.13
N THR A 151 -1.73 -9.60 -4.83
CA THR A 151 -2.81 -9.77 -3.85
C THR A 151 -2.74 -8.69 -2.77
N SER A 152 -3.80 -8.51 -2.00
CA SER A 152 -3.84 -7.59 -0.86
C SER A 152 -4.62 -8.20 0.29
N GLU A 153 -3.99 -8.20 1.45
CA GLU A 153 -4.46 -8.81 2.70
C GLU A 153 -4.62 -10.34 2.65
N TRP A 154 -3.98 -11.03 1.70
CA TRP A 154 -4.01 -12.49 1.62
C TRP A 154 -3.11 -13.13 2.69
N THR A 155 -3.48 -14.33 3.12
CA THR A 155 -2.64 -15.09 4.06
C THR A 155 -1.47 -15.77 3.33
N ALA A 156 -0.42 -16.13 4.08
CA ALA A 156 0.71 -16.86 3.51
C ALA A 156 0.30 -18.21 2.91
N GLN A 157 -0.71 -18.86 3.48
CA GLN A 157 -1.30 -20.09 2.96
C GLN A 157 -1.94 -19.85 1.57
N GLN A 158 -2.79 -18.82 1.43
CA GLN A 158 -3.46 -18.51 0.17
C GLN A 158 -2.46 -18.12 -0.92
N LEU A 159 -1.43 -17.35 -0.57
CA LEU A 159 -0.33 -17.02 -1.47
C LEU A 159 0.46 -18.26 -1.92
N THR A 160 0.70 -19.20 -1.01
CA THR A 160 1.35 -20.48 -1.33
C THR A 160 0.49 -21.30 -2.29
N GLU A 161 -0.82 -21.41 -2.03
CA GLU A 161 -1.76 -22.08 -2.92
C GLU A 161 -1.80 -21.45 -4.32
N ALA A 162 -1.86 -20.12 -4.41
CA ALA A 162 -1.84 -19.41 -5.69
C ALA A 162 -0.56 -19.69 -6.49
N HIS A 163 0.59 -19.75 -5.81
CA HIS A 163 1.86 -20.14 -6.44
C HIS A 163 1.85 -21.60 -6.88
N LEU A 164 1.31 -22.52 -6.07
CA LEU A 164 1.20 -23.94 -6.41
C LEU A 164 0.34 -24.16 -7.65
N VAL A 165 -0.84 -23.55 -7.71
CA VAL A 165 -1.72 -23.57 -8.90
C VAL A 165 -0.94 -23.07 -10.11
N ALA A 166 -0.32 -21.89 -10.00
CA ALA A 166 0.38 -21.29 -11.14
C ALA A 166 1.51 -22.18 -11.65
N ARG A 167 2.26 -22.83 -10.75
CA ARG A 167 3.33 -23.76 -11.14
C ARG A 167 2.81 -25.06 -11.74
N ARG A 168 1.76 -25.64 -11.16
CA ARG A 168 1.13 -26.87 -11.66
C ARG A 168 0.61 -26.68 -13.08
N ASP A 169 0.01 -25.53 -13.36
CA ASP A 169 -0.74 -25.28 -14.59
C ASP A 169 0.01 -24.40 -15.61
N ASN A 170 1.30 -24.12 -15.37
CA ASN A 170 2.13 -23.22 -16.19
C ASN A 170 1.52 -21.81 -16.39
N LEU A 171 0.89 -21.28 -15.34
CA LEU A 171 0.32 -19.94 -15.30
C LEU A 171 1.29 -18.95 -14.64
N THR A 172 0.93 -17.67 -14.66
CA THR A 172 1.72 -16.60 -14.03
C THR A 172 1.39 -16.51 -12.54
N PRO A 173 2.33 -16.74 -11.61
CA PRO A 173 2.09 -16.58 -10.18
C PRO A 173 2.00 -15.08 -9.79
N PRO A 174 1.41 -14.75 -8.62
CA PRO A 174 1.40 -13.37 -8.14
C PRO A 174 2.83 -12.90 -7.85
N THR A 175 3.14 -11.65 -8.21
CA THR A 175 4.48 -11.06 -8.07
C THR A 175 4.64 -10.32 -6.75
N MET A 176 3.56 -9.75 -6.22
CA MET A 176 3.58 -8.96 -4.99
C MET A 176 2.34 -9.15 -4.12
N GLU A 177 2.49 -8.81 -2.86
CA GLU A 177 1.43 -8.65 -1.87
C GLU A 177 1.37 -7.19 -1.42
N GLN A 178 0.17 -6.69 -1.13
CA GLN A 178 -0.07 -5.35 -0.59
C GLN A 178 -0.68 -5.44 0.82
N PRO A 179 0.16 -5.61 1.86
CA PRO A 179 -0.29 -5.75 3.24
C PRO A 179 -0.23 -4.42 4.02
N GLU A 180 -1.02 -4.31 5.09
CA GLU A 180 -0.84 -3.24 6.07
C GLU A 180 0.49 -3.45 6.80
N TYR A 181 1.35 -2.43 6.83
CA TYR A 181 2.58 -2.48 7.62
C TYR A 181 2.89 -1.12 8.22
N ASN A 182 3.03 -1.10 9.54
CA ASN A 182 3.45 0.06 10.30
C ASN A 182 3.93 -0.38 11.68
N MET A 183 4.43 0.57 12.47
CA MET A 183 4.96 0.31 13.82
C MET A 183 3.96 -0.40 14.77
N PHE A 184 2.65 -0.41 14.45
CA PHE A 184 1.61 -1.09 15.22
C PHE A 184 0.99 -2.31 14.54
N ASN A 185 1.35 -2.60 13.28
CA ASN A 185 0.88 -3.76 12.53
C ASN A 185 2.04 -4.44 11.79
N ARG A 186 2.55 -5.53 12.36
CA ARG A 186 3.87 -6.10 12.02
C ARG A 186 3.81 -7.57 11.61
N GLN A 187 2.87 -8.32 12.19
CA GLN A 187 2.82 -9.79 12.15
C GLN A 187 2.94 -10.38 10.74
N LYS A 188 2.14 -9.90 9.77
CA LYS A 188 2.14 -10.45 8.42
C LYS A 188 3.51 -10.32 7.73
N VAL A 189 4.08 -9.12 7.75
CA VAL A 189 5.32 -8.79 7.04
C VAL A 189 6.55 -9.34 7.75
N GLU A 190 6.58 -9.31 9.08
CA GLU A 190 7.77 -9.72 9.85
C GLU A 190 7.79 -11.21 10.24
N VAL A 191 6.65 -11.92 10.13
CA VAL A 191 6.57 -13.34 10.52
C VAL A 191 5.86 -14.17 9.47
N ASP A 192 4.58 -13.89 9.19
CA ASP A 192 3.75 -14.80 8.41
C ASP A 192 4.28 -15.00 6.99
N TYR A 193 4.89 -13.95 6.41
CA TYR A 193 5.44 -13.99 5.05
C TYR A 193 6.90 -14.45 4.95
N LEU A 194 7.62 -14.60 6.07
CA LEU A 194 9.01 -15.09 6.05
C LEU A 194 9.19 -16.36 5.19
N PRO A 195 8.34 -17.40 5.29
CA PRO A 195 8.52 -18.63 4.52
C PRO A 195 8.28 -18.46 3.02
N ILE A 196 7.59 -17.40 2.60
CA ILE A 196 7.16 -17.21 1.20
C ILE A 196 7.93 -16.10 0.49
N TYR A 197 8.79 -15.33 1.16
CA TYR A 197 9.67 -14.37 0.48
C TYR A 197 10.62 -15.05 -0.51
N GLN A 198 11.05 -16.29 -0.23
CA GLN A 198 11.85 -17.11 -1.16
C GLN A 198 11.12 -17.45 -2.48
N LEU A 199 9.78 -17.37 -2.51
CA LEU A 199 9.02 -17.50 -3.76
C LEU A 199 9.26 -16.29 -4.68
N GLY A 200 9.87 -15.22 -4.17
CA GLY A 200 10.20 -13.99 -4.88
C GLY A 200 9.16 -12.89 -4.72
N LEU A 201 8.35 -12.95 -3.67
CA LEU A 201 7.26 -12.02 -3.39
C LEU A 201 7.81 -10.63 -3.05
N GLY A 202 7.37 -9.61 -3.77
CA GLY A 202 7.57 -8.20 -3.40
C GLY A 202 6.46 -7.71 -2.47
N THR A 203 6.71 -6.61 -1.74
CA THR A 203 5.62 -5.96 -0.98
C THR A 203 5.46 -4.49 -1.29
N THR A 204 4.21 -4.08 -1.49
CA THR A 204 3.81 -2.68 -1.61
C THR A 204 3.00 -2.33 -0.37
N ILE A 205 3.62 -1.89 0.73
CA ILE A 205 2.90 -1.78 2.01
C ILE A 205 2.01 -0.54 2.06
N TRP A 206 0.88 -0.63 2.77
CA TRP A 206 -0.07 0.48 2.93
C TRP A 206 -0.26 0.87 4.40
N SER A 207 -0.85 2.06 4.60
CA SER A 207 -1.04 2.71 5.92
C SER A 207 0.23 2.77 6.80
N PRO A 208 1.38 3.24 6.28
CA PRO A 208 2.62 3.32 7.06
C PRO A 208 2.51 4.25 8.28
N LEU A 209 1.57 5.19 8.23
CA LEU A 209 1.29 6.15 9.31
C LEU A 209 0.08 5.77 10.17
N ALA A 210 -0.46 4.55 10.02
CA ALA A 210 -1.62 4.05 10.77
C ALA A 210 -2.81 5.03 10.77
N SER A 211 -3.28 5.41 9.58
CA SER A 211 -4.33 6.44 9.38
C SER A 211 -4.00 7.80 10.01
N GLY A 212 -2.71 8.11 10.13
CA GLY A 212 -2.18 9.36 10.66
C GLY A 212 -1.93 9.35 12.17
N LEU A 213 -2.11 8.23 12.86
CA LEU A 213 -1.76 8.10 14.27
C LEU A 213 -0.27 8.36 14.52
N LEU A 214 0.59 7.85 13.62
CA LEU A 214 2.05 7.99 13.70
C LEU A 214 2.56 9.38 13.26
N THR A 215 1.68 10.38 13.10
CA THR A 215 2.09 11.78 12.92
C THR A 215 2.08 12.58 14.23
N GLY A 216 1.63 11.98 15.33
CA GLY A 216 1.48 12.66 16.62
C GLY A 216 0.33 13.67 16.69
N LYS A 217 -0.44 13.87 15.61
CA LYS A 217 -1.53 14.85 15.56
C LYS A 217 -2.69 14.56 16.53
N TYR A 218 -2.77 13.32 17.04
CA TYR A 218 -3.78 12.91 18.01
C TYR A 218 -3.28 12.90 19.46
N ASN A 219 -2.06 13.35 19.72
CA ASN A 219 -1.45 13.29 21.05
C ASN A 219 -2.20 14.12 22.10
N ASP A 220 -2.85 15.21 21.66
CA ASP A 220 -3.54 16.19 22.49
C ASP A 220 -5.05 16.27 22.19
N GLY A 221 -5.61 15.25 21.52
CA GLY A 221 -7.00 15.19 21.09
C GLY A 221 -7.16 15.09 19.58
N ILE A 222 -8.40 14.98 19.08
CA ILE A 222 -8.68 14.79 17.65
C ILE A 222 -8.84 16.17 16.97
N PRO A 223 -7.96 16.55 16.03
CA PRO A 223 -8.10 17.80 15.29
C PRO A 223 -9.38 17.81 14.45
N ALA A 224 -10.03 18.97 14.34
CA ALA A 224 -11.30 19.13 13.64
C ALA A 224 -11.23 18.73 12.14
N ASP A 225 -10.12 19.05 11.46
CA ASP A 225 -9.87 18.77 10.04
C ASP A 225 -9.29 17.36 9.77
N SER A 226 -9.22 16.50 10.79
CA SER A 226 -8.60 15.18 10.65
C SER A 226 -9.49 14.18 9.90
N ARG A 227 -8.85 13.23 9.21
CA ARG A 227 -9.51 12.10 8.50
C ARG A 227 -10.52 11.35 9.38
N ILE A 228 -10.28 11.27 10.68
CA ILE A 228 -11.12 10.55 11.64
C ILE A 228 -12.52 11.18 11.75
N ASN A 229 -12.67 12.47 11.42
CA ASN A 229 -13.95 13.17 11.47
C ASN A 229 -14.76 13.08 10.15
N LEU A 230 -14.25 12.40 9.12
CA LEU A 230 -14.98 12.22 7.87
C LEU A 230 -16.13 11.20 8.06
N PRO A 231 -17.30 11.40 7.41
CA PRO A 231 -18.35 10.39 7.40
C PRO A 231 -17.86 9.02 6.91
N GLY A 232 -18.17 7.97 7.66
CA GLY A 232 -17.73 6.59 7.41
C GLY A 232 -16.44 6.16 8.14
N TYR A 233 -15.82 7.06 8.90
CA TYR A 233 -14.59 6.80 9.67
C TYR A 233 -14.81 6.76 11.19
N GLU A 234 -16.06 6.62 11.65
CA GLU A 234 -16.43 6.55 13.07
C GLU A 234 -15.75 5.37 13.77
N TRP A 235 -15.45 4.30 13.02
CA TRP A 235 -14.68 3.16 13.52
C TRP A 235 -13.23 3.55 13.89
N LEU A 236 -12.58 4.45 13.15
CA LEU A 236 -11.25 4.95 13.52
C LEU A 236 -11.30 5.74 14.82
N LYS A 237 -12.34 6.58 14.99
CA LYS A 237 -12.55 7.35 16.21
C LYS A 237 -12.72 6.43 17.42
N ARG A 238 -13.62 5.44 17.31
CA ARG A 238 -13.83 4.42 18.35
C ARG A 238 -12.55 3.67 18.70
N ASN A 239 -11.76 3.30 17.68
CA ASN A 239 -10.48 2.61 17.89
C ASN A 239 -9.46 3.49 18.62
N LEU A 240 -9.38 4.78 18.28
CA LEU A 240 -8.46 5.74 18.90
C LEU A 240 -8.84 6.01 20.36
N GLU A 241 -10.14 6.16 20.65
CA GLU A 241 -10.66 6.46 21.99
C GLU A 241 -10.65 5.22 22.92
N SER A 242 -10.50 4.02 22.36
CA SER A 242 -10.38 2.78 23.13
C SER A 242 -9.13 2.74 24.03
N PRO A 243 -9.08 1.89 25.07
CA PRO A 243 -7.88 1.70 25.88
C PRO A 243 -6.64 1.33 25.05
N ALA A 244 -6.81 0.48 24.03
CA ALA A 244 -5.72 0.12 23.12
C ALA A 244 -5.25 1.30 22.27
N GLY A 245 -6.17 2.14 21.79
CA GLY A 245 -5.85 3.37 21.06
C GLY A 245 -5.07 4.36 21.92
N LYS A 246 -5.52 4.61 23.15
CA LYS A 246 -4.82 5.46 24.13
C LYS A 246 -3.42 4.93 24.45
N ALA A 247 -3.26 3.62 24.63
CA ALA A 247 -1.95 3.00 24.83
C ALA A 247 -1.02 3.21 23.62
N LYS A 248 -1.54 3.17 22.38
CA LYS A 248 -0.76 3.50 21.18
C LYS A 248 -0.37 4.99 21.17
N ILE A 249 -1.24 5.91 21.54
CA ILE A 249 -0.92 7.36 21.63
C ILE A 249 0.24 7.60 22.58
N GLU A 250 0.26 6.97 23.76
CA GLU A 250 1.38 7.12 24.71
C GLU A 250 2.71 6.60 24.14
N LYS A 251 2.67 5.54 23.32
CA LYS A 251 3.86 5.09 22.56
C LYS A 251 4.27 6.12 21.51
N VAL A 252 3.32 6.72 20.78
CA VAL A 252 3.61 7.79 19.80
C VAL A 252 4.24 9.01 20.47
N LYS A 253 3.80 9.40 21.67
CA LYS A 253 4.44 10.49 22.43
C LYS A 253 5.90 10.18 22.76
N LYS A 254 6.20 8.96 23.22
CA LYS A 254 7.58 8.52 23.46
C LYS A 254 8.42 8.48 22.19
N LEU A 255 7.86 7.98 21.09
CA LEU A 255 8.52 8.01 19.77
C LEU A 255 8.78 9.43 19.29
N ALA A 256 7.87 10.38 19.55
CA ALA A 256 8.06 11.77 19.18
C ALA A 256 9.22 12.43 19.94
N VAL A 257 9.42 12.08 21.21
CA VAL A 257 10.60 12.51 21.97
C VAL A 257 11.87 11.95 21.34
N LEU A 258 11.93 10.63 21.10
CA LEU A 258 13.09 9.99 20.46
C LEU A 258 13.38 10.57 19.07
N ALA A 259 12.35 10.82 18.26
CA ALA A 259 12.48 11.40 16.93
C ALA A 259 13.05 12.82 17.01
N LYS A 260 12.59 13.62 17.96
CA LYS A 260 13.11 14.97 18.21
C LYS A 260 14.60 14.94 18.58
N ASP A 261 15.04 13.98 19.41
CA ASP A 261 16.44 13.86 19.83
C ASP A 261 17.40 13.61 18.66
N ILE A 262 16.93 12.95 17.60
CA ILE A 262 17.70 12.75 16.36
C ILE A 262 17.39 13.79 15.28
N GLY A 263 16.58 14.81 15.60
CA GLY A 263 16.19 15.87 14.68
C GLY A 263 15.32 15.37 13.53
N LEU A 264 14.33 14.53 13.83
CA LEU A 264 13.30 14.08 12.90
C LEU A 264 11.88 14.30 13.46
N PRO A 265 10.91 14.62 12.60
CA PRO A 265 9.52 14.43 12.92
C PRO A 265 9.17 12.94 13.11
N VAL A 266 8.21 12.64 13.98
CA VAL A 266 7.81 11.25 14.28
C VAL A 266 7.28 10.50 13.06
N HIS A 267 6.58 11.18 12.14
CA HIS A 267 6.11 10.55 10.91
C HIS A 267 7.26 10.22 9.95
N HIS A 268 8.32 11.03 9.89
CA HIS A 268 9.52 10.67 9.11
C HIS A 268 10.16 9.41 9.67
N MET A 269 10.31 9.33 11.00
CA MET A 269 10.80 8.12 11.66
C MET A 269 9.92 6.90 11.34
N ALA A 270 8.59 7.02 11.38
CA ALA A 270 7.66 5.94 11.06
C ALA A 270 7.79 5.45 9.61
N LEU A 271 7.88 6.37 8.64
CA LEU A 271 8.06 6.04 7.22
C LEU A 271 9.40 5.33 6.99
N LEU A 272 10.48 5.87 7.56
CA LEU A 272 11.81 5.30 7.43
C LEU A 272 11.94 3.94 8.13
N TRP A 273 11.26 3.75 9.26
CA TRP A 273 11.21 2.46 9.95
C TRP A 273 10.54 1.39 9.08
N CYS A 274 9.43 1.73 8.39
CA CYS A 274 8.79 0.81 7.44
C CYS A 274 9.76 0.46 6.30
N LEU A 275 10.45 1.47 5.76
CA LEU A 275 11.37 1.34 4.64
C LEU A 275 12.67 0.58 4.99
N ASN A 276 13.02 0.51 6.27
CA ASN A 276 14.18 -0.23 6.77
C ASN A 276 14.01 -1.75 6.68
N ASN A 277 12.77 -2.25 6.58
CA ASN A 277 12.52 -3.67 6.38
C ASN A 277 12.94 -4.08 4.95
N PRO A 278 13.85 -5.07 4.77
CA PRO A 278 14.37 -5.45 3.46
C PRO A 278 13.31 -6.09 2.55
N HIS A 279 12.21 -6.58 3.11
CA HIS A 279 11.10 -7.16 2.37
C HIS A 279 10.08 -6.11 1.89
N VAL A 280 10.26 -4.84 2.26
CA VAL A 280 9.46 -3.72 1.76
C VAL A 280 10.07 -3.17 0.47
N SER A 281 9.38 -3.41 -0.65
CA SER A 281 9.78 -2.88 -1.96
C SER A 281 9.40 -1.40 -2.09
N THR A 282 8.21 -1.02 -1.62
CA THR A 282 7.74 0.37 -1.59
C THR A 282 6.78 0.60 -0.42
N VAL A 283 6.76 1.83 0.09
CA VAL A 283 5.82 2.34 1.07
C VAL A 283 4.81 3.27 0.36
N ILE A 284 3.54 2.88 0.35
CA ILE A 284 2.47 3.69 -0.26
C ILE A 284 2.13 4.85 0.69
N LEU A 285 2.44 6.06 0.24
CA LEU A 285 2.07 7.29 0.91
C LEU A 285 0.64 7.69 0.56
N GLY A 286 -0.05 8.32 1.50
CA GLY A 286 -1.30 9.02 1.24
C GLY A 286 -1.16 10.47 1.72
N ALA A 287 -1.52 11.43 0.87
CA ALA A 287 -1.49 12.85 1.18
C ALA A 287 -2.75 13.53 0.62
N SER A 288 -3.43 14.33 1.44
CA SER A 288 -4.62 15.08 1.02
C SER A 288 -4.29 16.47 0.48
N ARG A 289 -3.02 16.88 0.56
CA ARG A 289 -2.50 18.16 0.06
C ARG A 289 -1.03 18.01 -0.29
N LYS A 290 -0.56 18.80 -1.26
CA LYS A 290 0.82 18.77 -1.74
C LYS A 290 1.84 18.88 -0.59
N SER A 291 1.67 19.83 0.32
CA SER A 291 2.61 20.06 1.43
C SER A 291 2.85 18.83 2.33
N GLN A 292 1.87 17.94 2.50
CA GLN A 292 2.07 16.68 3.24
C GLN A 292 2.96 15.72 2.46
N LEU A 293 2.81 15.66 1.13
CA LEU A 293 3.67 14.86 0.28
C LEU A 293 5.10 15.42 0.27
N GLU A 294 5.27 16.74 0.11
CA GLU A 294 6.58 17.40 0.17
C GLU A 294 7.31 17.05 1.48
N ASP A 295 6.58 17.15 2.60
CA ASP A 295 7.12 16.83 3.91
C ASP A 295 7.46 15.34 4.05
N ASN A 296 6.58 14.43 3.62
CA ASN A 296 6.85 12.98 3.67
C ASN A 296 8.07 12.57 2.82
N LEU A 297 8.26 13.16 1.63
CA LEU A 297 9.39 12.81 0.76
C LEU A 297 10.74 13.22 1.36
N LYS A 298 10.79 14.33 2.14
CA LYS A 298 12.01 14.76 2.86
C LYS A 298 12.52 13.72 3.85
N ALA A 299 11.68 12.78 4.29
CA ALA A 299 12.15 11.68 5.15
C ALA A 299 13.30 10.90 4.49
N LEU A 300 13.33 10.77 3.16
CA LEU A 300 14.37 10.03 2.44
C LEU A 300 15.78 10.63 2.61
N ASP A 301 15.89 11.93 2.90
CA ASP A 301 17.18 12.61 3.12
C ASP A 301 17.79 12.27 4.48
N ALA A 302 17.01 11.64 5.36
CA ALA A 302 17.36 11.38 6.76
C ALA A 302 17.53 9.90 7.11
N LYS A 303 17.62 9.00 6.11
CA LYS A 303 17.74 7.54 6.34
C LYS A 303 18.86 7.15 7.29
N SER A 304 20.02 7.81 7.19
CA SER A 304 21.20 7.53 8.01
C SER A 304 20.98 7.80 9.50
N LYS A 305 19.94 8.55 9.88
CA LYS A 305 19.60 8.83 11.28
C LYS A 305 18.95 7.64 11.99
N LEU A 306 18.40 6.66 11.27
CA LEU A 306 17.87 5.42 11.86
C LEU A 306 19.02 4.42 12.06
N THR A 307 19.89 4.73 13.01
CA THR A 307 20.99 3.84 13.40
C THR A 307 20.47 2.59 14.12
N PRO A 308 21.27 1.52 14.24
CA PRO A 308 20.89 0.34 15.03
C PRO A 308 20.44 0.66 16.46
N ASP A 309 21.08 1.63 17.12
CA ASP A 309 20.71 2.07 18.47
C ASP A 309 19.33 2.76 18.51
N VAL A 310 19.03 3.58 17.49
CA VAL A 310 17.71 4.22 17.36
C VAL A 310 16.64 3.16 17.10
N LEU A 311 16.91 2.19 16.23
CA LEU A 311 15.99 1.08 15.98
C LEU A 311 15.75 0.26 17.25
N ALA A 312 16.78 -0.03 18.04
CA ALA A 312 16.62 -0.73 19.32
C ALA A 312 15.73 0.02 20.31
N LYS A 313 15.88 1.35 20.42
CA LYS A 313 15.01 2.20 21.24
C LYS A 313 13.57 2.24 20.73
N ILE A 314 13.37 2.23 19.42
CA ILE A 314 12.03 2.12 18.83
C ILE A 314 11.39 0.79 19.26
N GLU A 315 12.12 -0.33 19.18
CA GLU A 315 11.61 -1.64 19.60
C GLU A 315 11.24 -1.66 21.09
N GLU A 316 12.05 -1.05 21.96
CA GLU A 316 11.74 -0.92 23.40
C GLU A 316 10.45 -0.13 23.64
N ILE A 317 10.28 1.02 22.97
CA ILE A 317 9.09 1.86 23.11
C ILE A 317 7.84 1.13 22.60
N LEU A 318 7.97 0.46 21.46
CA LEU A 318 6.87 -0.25 20.82
C LEU A 318 6.47 -1.51 21.59
N GLY A 319 7.43 -2.25 22.14
CA GLY A 319 7.19 -3.45 22.94
C GLY A 319 6.23 -4.44 22.28
N ASN A 320 6.28 -4.55 20.95
CA ASN A 320 5.37 -5.35 20.14
C ASN A 320 6.09 -6.10 19.00
N LYS A 321 7.41 -6.27 19.12
CA LYS A 321 8.18 -7.05 18.16
C LYS A 321 7.56 -8.44 18.08
N PRO A 322 7.11 -8.88 16.89
CA PRO A 322 6.42 -10.14 16.79
C PRO A 322 7.40 -11.30 17.04
N ASP A 323 6.91 -12.35 17.69
CA ASP A 323 7.70 -13.55 17.94
C ASP A 323 7.91 -14.30 16.63
N VAL A 324 9.17 -14.45 16.23
CA VAL A 324 9.55 -15.27 15.08
C VAL A 324 9.81 -16.69 15.60
N PRO A 325 9.01 -17.70 15.19
CA PRO A 325 9.26 -19.09 15.56
C PRO A 325 10.69 -19.51 15.21
N VAL A 326 11.34 -20.31 16.07
CA VAL A 326 12.73 -20.78 15.85
C VAL A 326 12.89 -21.54 14.52
N SER A 327 11.81 -22.16 14.03
CA SER A 327 11.77 -22.82 12.72
C SER A 327 11.92 -21.84 11.54
N LEU A 328 11.59 -20.56 11.72
CA LEU A 328 11.64 -19.52 10.70
C LEU A 328 12.85 -18.58 10.84
N SER A 329 13.57 -18.60 11.96
CA SER A 329 14.72 -17.71 12.19
C SER A 329 15.97 -18.03 11.37
N ARG A 330 15.93 -19.11 10.57
CA ARG A 330 17.02 -19.58 9.70
C ARG A 330 16.72 -19.43 8.20
N VAL A 331 15.55 -18.90 7.84
CA VAL A 331 15.08 -18.75 6.45
C VAL A 331 15.53 -17.42 5.86
#